data_AF-A0A357QR08-F1
#
_entry.id   AF-A0A357QR08-F1
#
_cell.length_a   1.000
_cell.length_b   1.000
_cell.length_c   1.000
_cell.angle_alpha   90.00
_cell.angle_beta   90.00
_cell.angle_gamma   90.00
#
_symmetry.space_group_name_H-M   'P 1'
#
loop_
_entity.id
_entity.type
_entity.pdbx_description
1 polymer ?
#
loop_
_entity_poly.entity_id
_entity_poly.type
_entity_poly.pdbx_seq_one_letter_code
_entity_poly.pdbx_strand_id
1 'polypeptide(L)'
;MGVSRSACVKIIEVIRNSSMHKWSKATIEKIADYFNPKIRGWIAYYGKFRKWNLAVVFNAFHLRLAKWALHRYKLKYYSKAILFIKNVFKSNPNLFVHWTAGFTNI
;
A
#
# COMPACT_ATOMS: atom_id res chain seq x y z
N MET A 1 21.19 13.32 -16.85
CA MET A 1 19.71 13.31 -17.02
C MET A 1 19.11 12.34 -16.01
N GLY A 2 18.83 12.81 -14.80
CA GLY A 2 18.43 11.97 -13.66
C GLY A 2 16.92 11.92 -13.49
N VAL A 3 16.22 11.11 -14.28
CA VAL A 3 14.82 10.83 -13.97
C VAL A 3 14.83 9.92 -12.73
N SER A 4 14.60 10.41 -11.50
CA SER A 4 14.69 9.48 -10.34
C SER A 4 13.81 9.73 -9.10
N ARG A 5 13.54 10.94 -8.60
CA ARG A 5 12.81 11.10 -7.30
C ARG A 5 11.37 11.61 -7.40
N SER A 6 11.07 12.46 -8.39
CA SER A 6 9.81 13.21 -8.50
C SER A 6 8.56 12.34 -8.64
N ALA A 7 8.66 11.25 -9.41
CA ALA A 7 7.56 10.32 -9.64
C ALA A 7 7.09 9.60 -8.35
N CYS A 8 8.03 9.10 -7.54
CA CYS A 8 7.70 8.44 -6.27
C CYS A 8 7.06 9.40 -5.30
N VAL A 9 7.55 10.65 -5.24
CA VAL A 9 6.97 11.70 -4.41
C VAL A 9 5.51 11.93 -4.79
N LYS A 10 5.20 12.06 -6.08
CA LYS A 10 3.80 12.21 -6.56
C LYS A 10 2.92 11.02 -6.18
N ILE A 11 3.42 9.79 -6.30
CA ILE A 11 2.64 8.60 -5.90
C ILE A 11 2.40 8.56 -4.39
N ILE A 12 3.43 8.82 -3.60
CA ILE A 12 3.33 8.88 -2.14
C ILE A 12 2.34 9.98 -1.74
N GLU A 13 2.36 11.12 -2.43
CA GLU A 13 1.42 12.20 -2.23
C GLU A 13 -0.02 11.78 -2.53
N VAL A 14 -0.28 11.05 -3.62
CA VAL A 14 -1.59 10.45 -3.90
C VAL A 14 -2.05 9.53 -2.75
N ILE A 15 -1.15 8.67 -2.24
CA ILE A 15 -1.46 7.80 -1.09
C ILE A 15 -1.76 8.64 0.16
N ARG A 16 -1.00 9.70 0.41
CA ARG A 16 -1.23 10.60 1.56
C ARG A 16 -2.57 11.33 1.44
N ASN A 17 -2.85 11.92 0.28
CA ASN A 17 -4.02 12.74 -0.01
C ASN A 17 -5.33 11.94 -0.06
N SER A 18 -5.26 10.65 -0.42
CA SER A 18 -6.41 9.74 -0.30
C SER A 18 -7.01 9.70 1.11
N SER A 19 -6.20 10.06 2.13
CA SER A 19 -6.59 9.98 3.53
C SER A 19 -7.12 8.60 3.96
N MET A 20 -6.70 7.52 3.30
CA MET A 20 -7.18 6.14 3.53
C MET A 20 -7.23 5.72 5.02
N HIS A 21 -6.28 6.15 5.83
CA HIS A 21 -6.29 5.95 7.30
C HIS A 21 -7.55 6.46 8.04
N LYS A 22 -8.37 7.30 7.43
CA LYS A 22 -9.64 7.80 7.98
C LYS A 22 -10.84 6.97 7.54
N TRP A 23 -10.68 6.04 6.60
CA TRP A 23 -11.77 5.22 6.05
C TRP A 23 -12.14 4.07 6.98
N SER A 24 -12.43 4.37 8.25
CA SER A 24 -12.70 3.35 9.27
C SER A 24 -13.88 2.44 8.92
N LYS A 25 -14.87 2.95 8.18
CA LYS A 25 -16.04 2.19 7.70
C LYS A 25 -15.73 1.29 6.49
N ALA A 26 -14.76 1.64 5.65
CA ALA A 26 -14.43 0.87 4.45
C ALA A 26 -13.71 -0.44 4.81
N THR A 27 -14.08 -1.55 4.16
CA THR A 27 -13.39 -2.84 4.33
C THR A 27 -12.02 -2.84 3.62
N ILE A 28 -11.19 -3.84 3.90
CA ILE A 28 -9.87 -3.94 3.24
C ILE A 28 -10.01 -4.20 1.74
N GLU A 29 -11.06 -4.90 1.33
CA GLU A 29 -11.44 -5.13 -0.07
C GLU A 29 -11.80 -3.82 -0.76
N LYS A 30 -12.56 -2.94 -0.10
CA LYS A 30 -12.86 -1.60 -0.66
C LYS A 30 -11.63 -0.74 -0.83
N ILE A 31 -10.65 -0.89 0.06
CA ILE A 31 -9.34 -0.25 -0.09
C ILE A 31 -8.61 -0.84 -1.31
N ALA A 32 -8.58 -2.17 -1.42
CA ALA A 32 -7.97 -2.85 -2.55
C ALA A 32 -8.60 -2.44 -3.88
N ASP A 33 -9.93 -2.42 -3.99
CA ASP A 33 -10.67 -2.00 -5.18
C ASP A 33 -10.27 -0.58 -5.64
N TYR A 34 -10.13 0.35 -4.69
CA TYR A 34 -9.74 1.72 -4.98
C TYR A 34 -8.29 1.85 -5.46
N PHE A 35 -7.36 1.11 -4.85
CA PHE A 35 -5.93 1.26 -5.12
C PHE A 35 -5.42 0.33 -6.22
N ASN A 36 -6.00 -0.84 -6.42
CA ASN A 36 -5.52 -1.84 -7.37
C ASN A 36 -5.37 -1.30 -8.81
N PRO A 37 -6.31 -0.50 -9.35
CA PRO A 37 -6.13 0.13 -10.67
C PRO A 37 -4.92 1.09 -10.71
N LYS A 38 -4.71 1.87 -9.64
CA LYS A 38 -3.58 2.81 -9.54
C LYS A 38 -2.25 2.08 -9.41
N ILE A 39 -2.22 1.05 -8.55
CA ILE A 39 -1.07 0.18 -8.33
C ILE A 39 -0.67 -0.52 -9.64
N ARG A 40 -1.63 -1.03 -10.42
CA ARG A 40 -1.36 -1.58 -11.75
C ARG A 40 -0.65 -0.57 -12.65
N GLY A 41 -1.17 0.67 -12.71
CA GLY A 41 -0.55 1.74 -13.48
C GLY A 41 0.88 2.05 -13.02
N TRP A 42 1.13 2.09 -11.70
CA TRP A 42 2.47 2.33 -11.17
C TRP A 42 3.44 1.19 -11.47
N ILE A 43 3.00 -0.06 -11.35
CA ILE A 43 3.84 -1.24 -11.67
C ILE A 43 4.14 -1.27 -13.18
N ALA A 44 3.14 -1.04 -14.04
CA ALA A 44 3.34 -1.02 -15.48
C ALA A 44 4.34 0.07 -15.91
N TYR A 45 4.22 1.27 -15.31
CA TYR A 45 5.07 2.40 -15.67
C TYR A 45 6.48 2.35 -15.06
N TYR A 46 6.61 1.93 -13.79
CA TYR A 46 7.88 1.99 -13.04
C TYR A 46 8.57 0.63 -12.84
N GLY A 47 7.87 -0.49 -13.06
CA GLY A 47 8.29 -1.84 -12.68
C GLY A 47 9.60 -2.32 -13.32
N LYS A 48 9.86 -1.94 -14.58
CA LYS A 48 11.05 -2.38 -15.33
C LYS A 48 12.32 -1.65 -14.92
N PHE A 49 12.24 -0.36 -14.61
CA PHE A 49 13.41 0.51 -14.46
C PHE A 49 13.67 0.96 -13.02
N ARG A 50 12.67 0.83 -12.14
CA ARG A 50 12.65 1.51 -10.83
C ARG A 50 12.05 0.67 -9.70
N LYS A 51 12.51 -0.58 -9.58
CA LYS A 51 12.04 -1.51 -8.52
C LYS A 51 12.26 -0.97 -7.11
N TRP A 52 13.44 -0.42 -6.80
CA TRP A 52 13.75 0.15 -5.48
C TRP A 52 12.80 1.30 -5.11
N ASN A 53 12.53 2.17 -6.07
CA ASN A 53 11.60 3.27 -5.96
C ASN A 53 10.16 2.82 -5.70
N LEU A 54 9.71 1.75 -6.37
CA LEU A 54 8.42 1.13 -6.10
C LEU A 54 8.38 0.49 -4.70
N ALA A 55 9.47 -0.12 -4.24
CA ALA A 55 9.53 -0.66 -2.88
C ALA A 55 9.32 0.43 -1.82
N VAL A 56 9.89 1.63 -2.01
CA VAL A 56 9.64 2.79 -1.12
C VAL A 56 8.16 3.21 -1.14
N VAL A 57 7.55 3.25 -2.32
CA VAL A 57 6.12 3.56 -2.48
C VAL A 57 5.24 2.54 -1.76
N PHE A 58 5.49 1.24 -1.95
CA PHE A 58 4.70 0.18 -1.33
C PHE A 58 4.92 0.09 0.17
N ASN A 59 6.12 0.41 0.66
CA ASN A 59 6.35 0.56 2.10
C ASN A 59 5.49 1.70 2.67
N ALA A 60 5.46 2.87 2.03
CA ALA A 60 4.58 3.96 2.45
C ALA A 60 3.10 3.57 2.40
N PHE A 61 2.70 2.79 1.40
CA PHE A 61 1.35 2.22 1.29
C PHE A 61 1.04 1.27 2.45
N HIS A 62 1.93 0.32 2.78
CA HIS A 62 1.78 -0.60 3.91
C HIS A 62 1.69 0.12 5.25
N LEU A 63 2.52 1.15 5.47
CA LEU A 63 2.44 1.95 6.69
C LEU A 63 1.08 2.66 6.82
N ARG A 64 0.56 3.19 5.71
CA ARG A 64 -0.76 3.83 5.68
C ARG A 64 -1.88 2.82 5.91
N LEU A 65 -1.76 1.62 5.34
CA LEU A 65 -2.69 0.51 5.52
C LEU A 65 -2.69 0.03 6.98
N ALA A 66 -1.52 -0.06 7.61
CA ALA A 66 -1.40 -0.40 9.03
C ALA A 66 -2.06 0.67 9.90
N LYS A 67 -1.87 1.95 9.58
CA LYS A 67 -2.55 3.04 10.27
C LYS A 67 -4.08 2.98 10.10
N TRP A 68 -4.57 2.60 8.91
CA TRP A 68 -6.00 2.34 8.72
C TRP A 68 -6.50 1.20 9.60
N ALA A 69 -5.80 0.06 9.64
CA ALA A 69 -6.18 -1.09 10.47
C ALA A 69 -6.17 -0.73 11.96
N LEU A 70 -5.17 0.02 12.41
CA LEU A 70 -5.08 0.56 13.77
C LEU A 70 -6.34 1.35 14.15
N HIS A 71 -6.78 2.26 13.27
CA HIS A 71 -7.96 3.10 13.51
C HIS A 71 -9.28 2.33 13.40
N ARG A 72 -9.45 1.48 12.37
CA ARG A 72 -10.67 0.70 12.13
C ARG A 72 -10.96 -0.28 13.26
N TYR A 73 -9.93 -1.02 13.69
CA TYR A 73 -10.06 -2.05 14.71
C TYR A 73 -9.68 -1.55 16.12
N LYS A 74 -9.46 -0.23 16.28
CA LYS A 74 -9.06 0.41 17.54
C LYS A 74 -7.92 -0.33 18.25
N LEU A 75 -6.92 -0.76 17.48
CA LEU A 75 -5.81 -1.55 18.00
C LEU A 75 -4.87 -0.67 18.82
N LYS A 76 -4.43 -1.17 19.97
CA LYS A 76 -3.54 -0.45 20.88
C LYS A 76 -2.10 -0.33 20.38
N TYR A 77 -1.64 -1.30 19.59
CA TYR A 77 -0.23 -1.38 19.17
C TYR A 77 -0.12 -1.49 17.66
N TYR A 78 0.84 -0.75 17.10
CA TYR A 78 1.12 -0.76 15.67
C TYR A 78 1.55 -2.16 15.17
N SER A 79 2.26 -2.91 16.00
CA SER A 79 2.61 -4.31 15.73
C SER A 79 1.39 -5.21 15.48
N LYS A 80 0.28 -5.00 16.21
CA LYS A 80 -0.98 -5.73 15.97
C LYS A 80 -1.61 -5.36 14.63
N ALA A 81 -1.49 -4.10 14.21
CA ALA A 81 -2.00 -3.66 12.91
C ALA A 81 -1.17 -4.24 11.75
N ILE A 82 0.16 -4.31 11.90
CA ILE A 82 1.03 -5.01 10.95
C ILE A 82 0.66 -6.50 10.91
N LEU A 83 0.53 -7.16 12.07
CA LEU A 83 0.16 -8.57 12.14
C LEU A 83 -1.18 -8.85 11.46
N PHE A 84 -2.17 -7.97 11.64
CA PHE A 84 -3.43 -8.04 10.91
C PHE A 84 -3.21 -8.05 9.40
N ILE A 85 -2.41 -7.13 8.86
CA ILE A 85 -2.11 -7.08 7.41
C ILE A 85 -1.37 -8.34 6.96
N LYS A 86 -0.42 -8.85 7.76
CA LYS A 86 0.27 -10.11 7.47
C LYS A 86 -0.70 -11.28 7.38
N ASN A 87 -1.67 -11.34 8.29
CA ASN A 87 -2.70 -12.38 8.27
C ASN A 87 -3.61 -12.23 7.05
N VAL A 88 -4.00 -11.01 6.67
CA VAL A 88 -4.77 -10.78 5.43
C VAL A 88 -3.97 -11.22 4.20
N PHE A 89 -2.68 -10.88 4.12
CA PHE A 89 -1.82 -11.32 3.03
C PHE A 89 -1.71 -12.85 2.96
N LYS A 90 -1.60 -13.54 4.11
CA LYS A 90 -1.60 -15.02 4.16
C LYS A 90 -2.93 -15.62 3.70
N SER A 91 -4.06 -15.05 4.13
CA SER A 91 -5.39 -15.56 3.78
C SER A 91 -5.82 -15.22 2.35
N ASN A 92 -5.39 -14.07 1.83
CA ASN A 92 -5.74 -13.61 0.49
C ASN A 92 -4.54 -12.88 -0.15
N PRO A 93 -3.54 -13.61 -0.67
CA PRO A 93 -2.34 -13.02 -1.25
C PRO A 93 -2.61 -12.22 -2.54
N ASN A 94 -3.78 -12.41 -3.16
CA ASN A 94 -4.18 -11.76 -4.40
C ASN A 94 -4.99 -10.47 -4.18
N LEU A 95 -5.25 -10.09 -2.93
CA LEU A 95 -6.09 -8.93 -2.60
C LEU A 95 -5.50 -7.63 -3.16
N PHE A 96 -4.19 -7.44 -3.04
CA PHE A 96 -3.50 -6.31 -3.63
C PHE A 96 -2.55 -6.75 -4.74
N VAL A 97 -2.59 -6.04 -5.87
CA VAL A 97 -1.78 -6.40 -7.06
C VAL A 97 -0.28 -6.34 -6.78
N HIS A 98 0.20 -5.46 -5.90
CA HIS A 98 1.63 -5.38 -5.61
C HIS A 98 2.14 -6.54 -4.77
N TRP A 99 1.27 -7.22 -4.02
CA TRP A 99 1.63 -8.44 -3.29
C TRP A 99 1.99 -9.57 -4.25
N THR A 100 1.20 -9.76 -5.31
CA THR A 100 1.49 -10.76 -6.35
C THR A 100 2.70 -10.38 -7.20
N ALA A 101 3.03 -9.09 -7.28
CA ALA A 101 4.23 -8.59 -7.96
C ALA A 101 5.51 -8.70 -7.09
N GLY A 102 5.44 -9.31 -5.91
CA GLY A 102 6.59 -9.55 -5.03
C GLY A 102 6.94 -8.40 -4.08
N PHE A 103 6.12 -7.34 -4.01
CA PHE A 103 6.31 -6.25 -3.06
C PHE A 103 5.61 -6.56 -1.72
N THR A 104 6.13 -7.56 -1.00
CA THR A 104 5.51 -8.13 0.20
C THR A 104 6.19 -7.74 1.51
N ASN A 105 7.03 -6.70 1.51
CA ASN A 105 7.69 -6.20 2.73
C ASN A 105 6.67 -5.54 3.67
N ILE A 106 5.99 -6.38 4.46
CA ILE A 106 4.92 -6.07 5.42
C ILE A 106 5.45 -6.32 6.84
#